data_AF-A0A9E5YKC1-F1
#
_entry.id   AF-A0A9E5YKC1-F1
#
_cell.length_a   1.000
_cell.length_b   1.000
_cell.length_c   1.000
_cell.angle_alpha   90.00
_cell.angle_beta   90.00
_cell.angle_gamma   90.00
#
_symmetry.space_group_name_H-M   'P 1'
#
loop_
_entity.id
_entity.type
_entity.pdbx_description
1 polymer ?
#
loop_
_entity_poly.entity_id
_entity_poly.type
_entity_poly.pdbx_seq_one_letter_code
_entity_poly.pdbx_strand_id
1 'polypeptide(L)' 'VVRVHADNLRRDLKNLMIGNETQDFIGEEVDRLYRLIEDEAGPLAADGGQLGHDIYGNLPQVGWRRLVKDFLHT' A
#
# COMPACT_ATOMS: atom_id res chain seq x y z
N VAL A 1 24.89 4.17 -26.38
CA VAL A 1 23.53 3.60 -26.54
C VAL A 1 23.26 2.69 -25.36
N VAL A 2 22.29 3.02 -24.50
CA VAL A 2 21.86 2.11 -23.42
C VAL A 2 20.93 1.06 -24.02
N ARG A 3 21.22 -0.22 -23.78
CA ARG A 3 20.33 -1.33 -24.12
C ARG A 3 19.60 -1.74 -22.85
N VAL A 4 18.31 -1.42 -22.77
CA VAL A 4 17.42 -1.93 -21.73
C VAL A 4 16.87 -3.25 -22.22
N HIS A 5 17.06 -4.31 -21.43
CA HIS A 5 16.45 -5.61 -21.67
C HIS A 5 15.31 -5.80 -20.68
N ALA A 6 14.12 -6.09 -21.20
CA ALA A 6 12.92 -6.33 -20.41
C ALA A 6 12.51 -7.80 -20.59
N ASP A 7 13.05 -8.68 -19.75
CA ASP A 7 12.92 -10.13 -19.87
C ASP A 7 11.46 -10.62 -19.88
N ASN A 8 10.56 -9.85 -19.26
CA ASN A 8 9.14 -10.21 -19.07
C ASN A 8 8.17 -9.17 -19.61
N LEU A 9 8.57 -8.39 -20.63
CA LEU A 9 7.80 -7.24 -21.14
C LEU A 9 6.31 -7.53 -21.37
N ARG A 10 5.95 -8.69 -21.94
CA ARG A 10 4.54 -9.06 -22.17
C ARG A 10 3.75 -9.20 -20.86
N ARG A 11 4.36 -9.79 -19.84
CA ARG A 11 3.73 -9.95 -18.51
C ARG A 11 3.61 -8.58 -17.84
N ASP A 12 4.66 -7.79 -17.90
CA ASP A 12 4.72 -6.49 -17.25
C ASP A 12 3.72 -5.51 -17.87
N LEU A 13 3.56 -5.51 -19.20
CA LEU A 13 2.52 -4.73 -19.89
C LEU A 13 1.11 -5.22 -19.58
N LYS A 14 0.91 -6.51 -19.34
CA LYS A 14 -0.40 -7.06 -18.96
C LYS A 14 -0.81 -6.63 -17.55
N ASN A 15 0.16 -6.51 -16.64
CA ASN A 15 -0.04 -6.07 -15.28
C ASN A 15 0.12 -4.55 -15.11
N LEU A 16 0.42 -3.84 -16.20
CA LEU A 16 0.57 -2.39 -16.19
C LEU A 16 -0.80 -1.78 -15.97
N MET A 17 -0.93 -1.06 -14.87
CA MET A 17 -2.15 -0.36 -14.50
C MET A 17 -2.18 0.99 -15.21
N ILE A 18 -3.27 1.28 -15.93
CA ILE A 18 -3.38 2.51 -16.72
C ILE A 18 -4.61 3.31 -16.27
N GLY A 19 -4.41 4.58 -15.95
CA GLY A 19 -5.50 5.52 -15.66
C GLY A 19 -6.30 5.10 -14.42
N ASN A 20 -7.58 4.78 -14.61
CA ASN A 20 -8.50 4.46 -13.52
C ASN A 20 -8.06 3.21 -12.73
N GLU A 21 -7.46 2.22 -13.40
CA GLU A 21 -6.96 1.02 -12.72
C GLU A 21 -5.97 1.41 -11.61
N THR A 22 -5.04 2.35 -11.91
CA THR A 22 -4.08 2.86 -10.92
C THR A 22 -4.78 3.55 -9.75
N GLN A 23 -5.83 4.32 -10.01
CA GLN A 23 -6.57 5.02 -8.96
C GLN A 23 -7.30 4.04 -8.04
N ASP A 24 -7.97 3.04 -8.62
CA ASP A 24 -8.71 2.03 -7.89
C ASP A 24 -7.75 1.22 -7.00
N PHE A 25 -6.61 0.80 -7.54
CA PHE A 25 -5.58 0.09 -6.76
C PHE A 25 -5.04 0.90 -5.61
N ILE A 26 -4.68 2.17 -5.82
CA ILE A 26 -4.20 3.02 -4.73
C ILE A 26 -5.30 3.23 -3.69
N GLY A 27 -6.56 3.37 -4.11
CA GLY A 27 -7.71 3.42 -3.19
C GLY A 27 -7.82 2.16 -2.34
N GLU A 28 -7.76 0.99 -2.95
CA GLU A 28 -7.79 -0.28 -2.23
C GLU A 28 -6.60 -0.46 -1.26
N GLU A 29 -5.40 -0.02 -1.64
CA GLU A 29 -4.21 -0.06 -0.79
C GLU A 29 -4.37 0.84 0.44
N VAL A 30 -4.93 2.04 0.26
CA VAL A 30 -5.24 2.96 1.36
C VAL A 30 -6.28 2.35 2.30
N ASP A 31 -7.33 1.72 1.75
CA ASP A 31 -8.35 1.02 2.56
C ASP A 31 -7.79 -0.20 3.30
N ARG A 32 -6.83 -0.92 2.70
CA ARG A 32 -6.10 -2.02 3.36
C ARG A 32 -5.28 -1.49 4.54
N LEU A 33 -4.56 -0.38 4.33
CA LEU A 33 -3.75 0.26 5.37
C LEU A 33 -4.61 0.72 6.55
N TYR A 34 -5.77 1.34 6.30
CA TYR A 34 -6.69 1.75 7.37
C TYR A 34 -7.20 0.56 8.18
N ARG A 35 -7.62 -0.53 7.54
CA ARG A 35 -8.04 -1.75 8.24
C ARG A 35 -6.95 -2.35 9.11
N LEU A 36 -5.72 -2.38 8.61
CA LEU A 36 -4.58 -2.88 9.38
C LEU A 36 -4.26 -1.99 10.59
N ILE A 37 -4.46 -0.69 10.49
CA ILE A 37 -4.37 0.23 11.63
C ILE A 37 -5.51 -0.02 12.62
N GLU A 38 -6.75 -0.16 12.15
CA GLU A 38 -7.92 -0.41 13.01
C GLU A 38 -7.80 -1.72 13.80
N ASP A 39 -7.28 -2.78 13.17
CA ASP A 39 -7.01 -4.07 13.83
C ASP A 39 -6.08 -3.93 15.05
N GLU A 40 -5.16 -2.95 15.03
CA GLU A 40 -4.06 -2.84 16.00
C GLU A 40 -4.22 -1.67 16.98
N ALA A 41 -4.86 -0.59 16.55
CA ALA A 41 -5.09 0.63 17.33
C ALA A 41 -6.52 0.75 17.85
N GLY A 42 -7.43 -0.10 17.36
CA GLY A 42 -8.87 0.04 17.55
C GLY A 42 -9.51 0.99 16.52
N PRO A 43 -10.82 1.23 16.61
CA PRO A 43 -11.56 2.02 15.63
C PRO A 43 -10.95 3.40 15.42
N LEU A 44 -10.76 3.80 14.16
CA LEU A 44 -10.39 5.17 13.81
C LEU A 44 -11.46 6.13 14.37
N ALA A 45 -11.03 7.29 14.84
CA ALA A 45 -11.91 8.26 15.46
C ALA A 45 -13.08 8.63 14.52
N ALA A 46 -14.29 8.64 15.06
CA ALA A 46 -15.54 8.83 14.31
C ALA A 46 -15.68 10.22 13.64
N ASP A 47 -14.76 11.14 13.93
CA ASP A 47 -14.68 12.49 13.37
C ASP A 47 -13.82 12.58 12.09
N GLY A 48 -13.13 11.49 11.73
CA GLY A 48 -12.23 11.46 10.59
C GLY A 48 -10.85 12.00 10.96
N GLY A 49 -9.85 11.12 10.91
CA GLY A 49 -8.43 11.46 11.07
C GLY A 49 -7.67 11.27 9.75
N GLN A 50 -6.55 11.98 9.61
CA GLN A 50 -5.57 11.70 8.55
C GLN A 50 -4.45 10.82 9.08
N LEU A 51 -3.85 10.01 8.21
CA LEU A 51 -2.64 9.26 8.53
C LEU A 51 -1.50 10.22 8.90
N GLY A 52 -0.89 10.00 10.06
CA GLY A 52 0.30 10.73 10.48
C GLY A 52 1.52 10.38 9.63
N HIS A 53 2.55 11.24 9.67
CA HIS A 53 3.74 11.10 8.81
C HIS A 53 4.59 9.85 9.09
N ASP A 54 4.46 9.25 10.27
CA ASP A 54 5.25 8.09 10.72
C ASP A 54 4.33 7.04 11.34
N ILE A 55 3.65 6.26 10.49
CA ILE A 55 2.71 5.24 10.93
C ILE A 55 3.42 4.20 11.80
N TYR A 56 4.61 3.76 11.41
CA TYR A 56 5.35 2.73 12.15
C TYR A 56 5.86 3.22 13.51
N GLY A 57 6.39 4.45 13.59
CA GLY A 57 6.84 5.02 14.86
C GLY A 57 5.70 5.26 15.85
N ASN A 58 4.49 5.52 15.36
CA ASN A 58 3.30 5.72 16.19
C ASN A 58 2.54 4.42 16.50
N LEU A 59 2.67 3.38 15.68
CA LEU A 59 2.01 2.08 15.83
C LEU A 59 3.01 0.92 15.71
N PRO A 60 4.00 0.82 16.62
CA PRO A 60 5.02 -0.23 16.54
C PRO A 60 4.44 -1.65 16.68
N GLN A 61 3.26 -1.79 17.30
CA GLN A 61 2.59 -3.09 17.48
C GLN A 61 2.14 -3.74 16.17
N VAL A 62 1.84 -2.94 15.14
CA VAL A 62 1.55 -3.41 13.78
C VAL A 62 2.70 -4.27 13.25
N GLY A 63 3.94 -3.91 13.61
CA GLY A 63 5.15 -4.59 13.20
C GLY A 63 5.51 -4.32 11.73
N TRP A 64 6.77 -3.95 11.49
CA TRP A 64 7.27 -3.60 10.16
C TRP A 64 7.06 -4.71 9.12
N ARG A 65 7.26 -5.96 9.51
CA ARG A 65 7.11 -7.13 8.62
C ARG A 65 5.68 -7.29 8.10
N ARG A 66 4.67 -7.04 8.94
CA ARG A 66 3.26 -7.13 8.56
C ARG A 66 2.91 -6.00 7.61
N LEU A 67 3.32 -4.77 7.96
CA LEU A 67 3.12 -3.58 7.13
C LEU A 67 3.68 -3.74 5.72
N VAL A 68 4.95 -4.16 5.59
CA VAL A 68 5.61 -4.34 4.29
C VAL A 68 4.91 -5.42 3.46
N LYS A 69 4.55 -6.55 4.08
CA LYS A 69 3.90 -7.65 3.38
C LYS A 69 2.51 -7.28 2.86
N ASP A 70 1.71 -6.63 3.70
CA ASP A 70 0.29 -6.43 3.44
C ASP A 70 0.01 -5.17 2.59
N PHE A 71 0.91 -4.17 2.62
CA PHE A 71 0.77 -2.91 1.87
C PHE A 71 1.82 -2.73 0.75
N LEU A 72 3.10 -3.07 0.99
CA LEU A 72 4.14 -2.93 -0.03
C LEU A 72 4.31 -4.18 -0.90
N HIS A 73 3.59 -5.26 -0.59
CA HIS A 73 3.66 -6.54 -1.28
C HIS A 73 5.09 -7.06 -1.49
N THR A 74 5.99 -6.81 -0.53
CA THR A 74 7.42 -7.17 -0.59
C THR A 74 7.84 -8.19 0.46
#